data_AF-A0A8J3ZXD3-F1
#
_entry.id   AF-A0A8J3ZXD3-F1
#
_cell.length_a   1.000
_cell.length_b   1.000
_cell.length_c   1.000
_cell.angle_alpha   90.00
_cell.angle_beta   90.00
_cell.angle_gamma   90.00
#
_symmetry.space_group_name_H-M   'P 1'
#
loop_
_entity.id
_entity.type
_entity.pdbx_description
1 polymer ?
#
loop_
_entity_poly.entity_id
_entity_poly.type
_entity_poly.pdbx_seq_one_letter_code
_entity_poly.pdbx_strand_id
1 'polypeptide(L)'
;MNFGGRTDLRTSTRIIHLALDAGVTLVDTADVYSHDPADFSTGRGRSEEIVGRALRGRRDRRAERELLPMARTYGLAVLPWSPTAGGFLTGGYRRGEAPPPGSRFAEFWDGETARRHLAEPAFTVAETVATIAAARGATPAQIAVAWCLRQPGVTAPIVGPRTVEQLTDVLGALDVDLGPEELAALDAAAPPGRATVPYYGYDGMAWVPWGPHEHRW
;
A
#
# COMPACT_ATOMS: atom_id res chain seq x y z
N MET A 1 4.12 23.83 -5.82
CA MET A 1 4.85 23.49 -7.06
C MET A 1 4.68 22.00 -7.24
N ASN A 2 4.13 21.54 -8.36
CA ASN A 2 3.66 20.16 -8.48
C ASN A 2 4.68 19.32 -9.25
N PHE A 3 5.03 18.15 -8.70
CA PHE A 3 6.03 17.26 -9.27
C PHE A 3 5.54 16.68 -10.59
N GLY A 4 6.26 16.89 -11.68
CA GLY A 4 5.89 16.37 -13.01
C GLY A 4 5.12 17.31 -13.90
N GLY A 5 4.63 18.43 -13.37
CA GLY A 5 4.17 19.56 -14.19
C GLY A 5 5.36 20.46 -14.55
N ARG A 6 5.50 21.57 -13.82
CA ARG A 6 6.58 22.56 -14.03
C ARG A 6 7.97 22.09 -13.59
N THR A 7 8.06 21.00 -12.83
CA THR A 7 9.34 20.39 -12.43
C THR A 7 9.44 18.99 -12.98
N ASP A 8 10.45 18.76 -13.82
CA ASP A 8 10.74 17.43 -14.37
C ASP A 8 11.16 16.44 -13.27
N LEU A 9 11.28 15.17 -13.64
CA LEU A 9 11.62 14.09 -12.69
C LEU A 9 12.94 14.36 -11.97
N ARG A 10 13.97 14.80 -12.68
CA ARG A 10 15.31 15.04 -12.13
C ARG A 10 15.27 16.16 -11.09
N THR A 11 14.62 17.26 -11.43
CA THR A 11 14.47 18.45 -10.57
C THR A 11 13.58 18.15 -9.38
N SER A 12 12.47 17.46 -9.60
CA SER A 12 11.55 17.03 -8.54
C SER A 12 12.25 16.08 -7.55
N THR A 13 13.01 15.10 -8.04
CA THR A 13 13.80 14.19 -7.19
C THR A 13 14.83 14.97 -6.36
N ARG A 14 15.53 15.92 -6.98
CA ARG A 14 16.49 16.78 -6.28
C ARG A 14 15.81 17.66 -5.22
N ILE A 15 14.65 18.22 -5.51
CA ILE A 15 13.86 19.02 -4.56
C ILE A 15 13.40 18.15 -3.39
N ILE A 16 12.88 16.94 -3.66
CA ILE A 16 12.44 16.00 -2.64
C ILE A 16 13.61 15.61 -1.73
N HIS A 17 14.78 15.29 -2.29
CA HIS A 17 15.96 14.93 -1.49
C HIS A 17 16.49 16.12 -0.68
N LEU A 18 16.58 17.32 -1.26
CA LEU A 18 16.99 18.52 -0.53
C LEU A 18 16.01 18.90 0.58
N ALA A 19 14.70 18.70 0.35
CA ALA A 19 13.68 18.92 1.37
C ALA A 19 13.85 17.93 2.52
N LEU A 20 14.09 16.64 2.21
CA LEU A 20 14.40 15.62 3.21
C LEU A 20 15.69 15.95 3.99
N ASP A 21 16.76 16.36 3.31
CA ASP A 21 18.03 16.76 3.92
C ASP A 21 17.89 18.01 4.81
N ALA A 22 16.93 18.88 4.48
CA ALA A 22 16.58 20.06 5.28
C ALA A 22 15.55 19.76 6.40
N GLY A 23 15.16 18.50 6.59
CA GLY A 23 14.24 18.08 7.65
C GLY A 23 12.76 18.31 7.33
N VAL A 24 12.37 18.45 6.06
CA VAL A 24 10.97 18.47 5.62
C VAL A 24 10.45 17.04 5.58
N THR A 25 9.33 16.78 6.27
CA THR A 25 8.91 15.42 6.63
C THR A 25 7.54 14.99 6.11
N LEU A 26 6.89 15.84 5.32
CA LEU A 26 5.57 15.62 4.73
C LEU A 26 5.64 15.85 3.22
N VAL A 27 5.20 14.85 2.44
CA VAL A 27 5.06 14.95 0.98
C VAL A 27 3.61 14.71 0.62
N ASP A 28 2.96 15.77 0.16
CA ASP A 28 1.59 15.75 -0.35
C ASP A 28 1.59 15.50 -1.87
N THR A 29 0.76 14.58 -2.35
CA THR A 29 0.62 14.23 -3.77
C THR A 29 -0.82 13.83 -4.07
N ALA A 30 -1.34 14.25 -5.23
CA ALA A 30 -2.63 13.79 -5.76
C ALA A 30 -2.60 13.67 -7.29
N ASP A 31 -3.37 12.71 -7.82
CA ASP A 31 -3.37 12.35 -9.25
C ASP A 31 -3.55 13.55 -10.18
N VAL A 32 -4.23 14.59 -9.70
CA VAL A 32 -4.53 15.82 -10.46
C VAL A 32 -3.43 16.87 -10.41
N TYR A 33 -2.35 16.69 -9.65
CA TYR A 33 -1.34 17.74 -9.47
C TYR A 33 -0.55 18.06 -10.74
N SER A 34 -0.50 17.13 -11.71
CA SER A 34 0.27 17.28 -12.94
C SER A 34 -0.55 17.09 -14.21
N HIS A 35 -1.87 17.31 -14.12
CA HIS A 35 -2.76 17.29 -15.29
C HIS A 35 -2.43 18.43 -16.26
N ASP A 36 -2.74 18.22 -17.55
CA ASP A 36 -2.73 19.29 -18.54
C ASP A 36 -3.93 20.23 -18.30
N PRO A 37 -3.74 21.56 -18.12
CA PRO A 37 -4.83 22.51 -17.97
C PRO A 37 -5.79 22.54 -19.17
N ALA A 38 -5.33 22.17 -20.37
CA ALA A 38 -6.11 22.12 -21.60
C ALA A 38 -6.86 20.80 -21.79
N ASP A 39 -6.41 19.73 -21.11
CA ASP A 39 -7.07 18.43 -21.13
C ASP A 39 -6.86 17.69 -19.80
N PHE A 40 -7.90 17.77 -18.97
CA PHE A 40 -7.95 17.11 -17.66
C PHE A 40 -7.73 15.61 -17.73
N SER A 41 -7.90 14.94 -18.88
CA SER A 41 -7.67 13.49 -19.02
C SER A 41 -6.18 13.10 -19.12
N THR A 42 -5.29 14.06 -19.38
CA THR A 42 -3.85 13.80 -19.61
C THR A 42 -2.98 14.30 -18.44
N GLY A 43 -1.84 13.64 -18.19
CA GLY A 43 -0.89 14.02 -17.14
C GLY A 43 -1.22 13.56 -15.70
N ARG A 44 -2.35 12.85 -15.51
CA ARG A 44 -2.72 12.32 -14.19
C ARG A 44 -1.75 11.27 -13.68
N GLY A 45 -1.53 11.21 -12.37
CA GLY A 45 -0.67 10.23 -11.72
C GLY A 45 0.84 10.54 -11.82
N ARG A 46 1.22 11.61 -12.53
CA ARG A 46 2.64 11.94 -12.78
C ARG A 46 3.35 12.50 -11.54
N SER A 47 2.62 13.16 -10.64
CA SER A 47 3.15 13.58 -9.34
C SER A 47 3.43 12.38 -8.44
N GLU A 48 2.49 11.44 -8.38
CA GLU A 48 2.57 10.18 -7.65
C GLU A 48 3.73 9.33 -8.17
N GLU A 49 3.90 9.30 -9.49
CA GLU A 49 4.97 8.57 -10.15
C GLU A 49 6.34 9.13 -9.78
N ILE A 50 6.50 10.46 -9.81
CA ILE A 50 7.78 11.12 -9.51
C ILE A 50 8.10 11.00 -8.02
N VAL A 51 7.12 11.21 -7.14
CA VAL A 51 7.27 10.97 -5.70
C VAL A 51 7.61 9.49 -5.46
N GLY A 52 6.90 8.56 -6.11
CA GLY A 52 7.17 7.12 -6.00
C GLY A 52 8.53 6.69 -6.54
N ARG A 53 9.04 7.33 -7.59
CA ARG A 53 10.40 7.11 -8.14
C ARG A 53 11.48 7.66 -7.23
N ALA A 54 11.27 8.86 -6.67
CA ALA A 54 12.16 9.44 -5.67
C ALA A 54 12.19 8.63 -4.36
N LEU A 55 11.11 7.89 -4.06
CA LEU A 55 10.93 7.08 -2.85
C LEU A 55 10.98 5.57 -3.12
N ARG A 56 11.54 5.13 -4.26
CA ARG A 56 11.40 3.75 -4.78
C ARG A 56 11.75 2.67 -3.73
N GLY A 57 10.82 1.71 -3.55
CA GLY A 57 11.03 0.49 -2.75
C GLY A 57 9.88 0.01 -1.83
N ARG A 58 8.57 0.24 -2.11
CA ARG A 58 7.51 -0.04 -1.10
C ARG A 58 6.13 -0.42 -1.67
N ARG A 59 5.78 -1.73 -1.60
CA ARG A 59 4.62 -2.34 -0.88
C ARG A 59 4.98 -3.80 -0.69
N ASP A 60 5.39 -4.08 0.53
CA ASP A 60 6.17 -5.22 1.01
C ASP A 60 6.57 -4.81 2.44
N ARG A 61 6.61 -5.75 3.40
CA ARG A 61 7.18 -5.49 4.73
C ARG A 61 8.65 -5.03 4.66
N ARG A 62 9.30 -5.02 3.49
CA ARG A 62 10.57 -4.36 3.11
C ARG A 62 10.65 -2.93 3.61
N ALA A 63 9.53 -2.22 3.75
CA ALA A 63 9.53 -0.92 4.40
C ALA A 63 10.14 -0.97 5.82
N GLU A 64 10.03 -2.09 6.53
CA GLU A 64 10.65 -2.31 7.83
C GLU A 64 12.18 -2.38 7.78
N ARG A 65 12.81 -2.67 6.62
CA ARG A 65 14.27 -2.84 6.53
C ARG A 65 15.02 -1.52 6.70
N GLU A 66 14.57 -0.49 5.99
CA GLU A 66 15.34 0.76 5.87
C GLU A 66 14.45 1.98 6.10
N LEU A 67 13.19 1.85 5.76
CA LEU A 67 12.32 2.95 5.41
C LEU A 67 11.48 3.43 6.60
N LEU A 68 11.00 2.50 7.43
CA LEU A 68 10.45 2.77 8.76
C LEU A 68 11.54 3.16 9.77
N PRO A 69 12.72 2.49 9.83
CA PRO A 69 13.84 2.98 10.64
C PRO A 69 14.27 4.39 10.28
N MET A 70 14.46 4.69 8.99
CA MET A 70 14.80 6.04 8.50
C MET A 70 13.72 7.07 8.89
N ALA A 71 12.44 6.75 8.67
CA ALA A 71 11.35 7.63 9.07
C ALA A 71 11.38 7.94 10.57
N ARG A 72 11.63 6.94 11.41
CA ARG A 72 11.77 7.15 12.87
C ARG A 72 13.00 7.99 13.22
N THR A 73 14.14 7.76 12.57
CA THR A 73 15.38 8.52 12.80
C THR A 73 15.20 10.02 12.51
N TYR A 74 14.46 10.36 11.46
CA TYR A 74 14.29 11.75 11.03
C TYR A 74 12.95 12.37 11.43
N GLY A 75 12.14 11.69 12.26
CA GLY A 75 10.83 12.19 12.69
C GLY A 75 9.83 12.34 11.54
N LEU A 76 9.90 11.45 10.53
CA LEU A 76 9.01 11.46 9.37
C LEU A 76 7.70 10.73 9.66
N ALA A 77 6.59 11.31 9.20
CA ALA A 77 5.32 10.63 9.22
C ALA A 77 5.24 9.58 8.11
N VAL A 78 4.66 8.41 8.42
CA VAL A 78 4.43 7.34 7.42
C VAL A 78 2.96 7.00 7.36
N LEU A 79 2.38 7.16 6.17
CA LEU A 79 0.99 6.82 5.88
C LEU A 79 0.93 5.64 4.90
N PRO A 80 0.92 4.38 5.38
CA PRO A 80 0.90 3.23 4.49
C PRO A 80 -0.42 3.18 3.71
N TRP A 81 -0.30 3.06 2.38
CA TRP A 81 -1.44 2.89 1.49
C TRP A 81 -1.90 1.43 1.44
N SER A 82 -3.22 1.24 1.37
CA SER A 82 -3.89 -0.07 1.27
C SER A 82 -3.52 -1.07 2.37
N PRO A 83 -3.80 -0.75 3.64
CA PRO A 83 -3.64 -1.68 4.75
C PRO A 83 -4.44 -2.98 4.56
N THR A 84 -5.51 -2.95 3.76
CA THR A 84 -6.36 -4.12 3.45
C THR A 84 -6.04 -4.81 2.11
N ALA A 85 -4.89 -4.50 1.48
CA ALA A 85 -4.45 -5.09 0.21
C ALA A 85 -5.51 -5.08 -0.91
N GLY A 86 -6.07 -3.91 -1.19
CA GLY A 86 -7.10 -3.73 -2.21
C GLY A 86 -8.45 -4.33 -1.86
N GLY A 87 -8.70 -4.58 -0.57
CA GLY A 87 -9.89 -5.27 -0.07
C GLY A 87 -9.69 -6.76 0.16
N PHE A 88 -8.53 -7.32 -0.23
CA PHE A 88 -8.27 -8.75 -0.07
C PHE A 88 -8.35 -9.23 1.39
N LEU A 89 -7.87 -8.40 2.34
CA LEU A 89 -7.85 -8.73 3.76
C LEU A 89 -9.17 -8.40 4.49
N THR A 90 -10.28 -8.20 3.78
CA THR A 90 -11.60 -7.94 4.40
C THR A 90 -12.44 -9.20 4.61
N GLY A 91 -11.92 -10.38 4.25
CA GLY A 91 -12.57 -11.68 4.48
C GLY A 91 -13.53 -12.16 3.39
N GLY A 92 -13.71 -11.38 2.31
CA GLY A 92 -14.61 -11.74 1.21
C GLY A 92 -14.02 -12.71 0.18
N TYR A 93 -12.71 -12.93 0.17
CA TYR A 93 -12.02 -13.76 -0.82
C TYR A 93 -11.74 -15.15 -0.27
N ARG A 94 -11.97 -16.19 -1.09
CA ARG A 94 -11.71 -17.58 -0.72
C ARG A 94 -10.79 -18.26 -1.71
N ARG A 95 -9.97 -19.18 -1.18
CA ARG A 95 -8.97 -19.94 -1.95
C ARG A 95 -9.66 -20.81 -2.99
N GLY A 96 -9.22 -20.72 -4.23
CA GLY A 96 -9.78 -21.51 -5.34
C GLY A 96 -11.17 -21.09 -5.81
N GLU A 97 -11.79 -20.08 -5.20
CA GLU A 97 -13.09 -19.54 -5.60
C GLU A 97 -12.93 -18.24 -6.41
N ALA A 98 -13.91 -17.95 -7.27
CA ALA A 98 -13.95 -16.68 -7.97
C ALA A 98 -14.18 -15.50 -6.99
N PRO A 99 -13.57 -14.33 -7.23
CA PRO A 99 -13.79 -13.11 -6.47
C PRO A 99 -15.27 -12.76 -6.38
N PRO A 100 -15.72 -12.20 -5.24
CA PRO A 100 -17.08 -11.72 -5.10
C PRO A 100 -17.43 -10.71 -6.20
N PRO A 101 -18.64 -10.75 -6.78
CA PRO A 101 -19.10 -9.77 -7.75
C PRO A 101 -18.97 -8.32 -7.21
N GLY A 102 -18.52 -7.39 -8.07
CA GLY A 102 -18.35 -5.97 -7.68
C GLY A 102 -17.16 -5.70 -6.74
N SER A 103 -16.32 -6.71 -6.49
CA SER A 103 -15.06 -6.57 -5.78
C SER A 103 -13.92 -6.15 -6.71
N ARG A 104 -12.87 -5.52 -6.18
CA ARG A 104 -11.77 -4.93 -6.97
C ARG A 104 -11.09 -5.95 -7.88
N PHE A 105 -10.97 -7.20 -7.45
CA PHE A 105 -10.32 -8.25 -8.24
C PHE A 105 -11.28 -9.02 -9.16
N ALA A 106 -12.60 -8.78 -9.10
CA ALA A 106 -13.55 -9.43 -10.00
C ALA A 106 -13.39 -8.97 -11.46
N GLU A 107 -13.05 -7.70 -11.67
CA GLU A 107 -12.85 -7.10 -13.00
C GLU A 107 -11.63 -7.66 -13.75
N PHE A 108 -10.67 -8.27 -13.05
CA PHE A 108 -9.41 -8.75 -13.63
C PHE A 108 -9.07 -10.18 -13.20
N TRP A 109 -10.06 -10.95 -12.73
CA TRP A 109 -9.89 -12.27 -12.10
C TRP A 109 -9.18 -13.31 -12.99
N ASP A 110 -9.47 -13.28 -14.28
CA ASP A 110 -8.85 -14.14 -15.29
C ASP A 110 -7.48 -13.65 -15.76
N GLY A 111 -7.09 -12.44 -15.35
CA GLY A 111 -5.84 -11.79 -15.70
C GLY A 111 -4.66 -12.16 -14.81
N GLU A 112 -3.46 -11.94 -15.35
CA GLU A 112 -2.17 -12.10 -14.66
C GLU A 112 -2.10 -11.30 -13.34
N THR A 113 -2.76 -10.14 -13.28
CA THR A 113 -2.85 -9.33 -12.06
C THR A 113 -3.55 -10.08 -10.94
N ALA A 114 -4.69 -10.73 -11.18
CA ALA A 114 -5.39 -11.49 -10.17
C ALA A 114 -4.59 -12.73 -9.75
N ARG A 115 -3.96 -13.46 -10.67
CA ARG A 115 -3.12 -14.62 -10.32
C ARG A 115 -1.97 -14.27 -9.36
N ARG A 116 -1.39 -13.06 -9.48
CA ARG A 116 -0.33 -12.59 -8.57
C ARG A 116 -0.86 -12.20 -7.19
N HIS A 117 -2.01 -11.54 -7.14
CA HIS A 117 -2.58 -11.00 -5.90
C HIS A 117 -3.35 -12.06 -5.11
N LEU A 118 -3.95 -13.02 -5.80
CA LEU A 118 -4.76 -14.11 -5.26
C LEU A 118 -3.96 -15.42 -5.31
N ALA A 119 -2.70 -15.35 -4.89
CA ALA A 119 -1.80 -16.49 -4.83
C ALA A 119 -1.85 -17.17 -3.46
N GLU A 120 -1.40 -18.43 -3.41
CA GLU A 120 -1.42 -19.26 -2.21
C GLU A 120 -0.86 -18.57 -0.94
N PRO A 121 0.29 -17.86 -0.99
CA PRO A 121 0.83 -17.17 0.19
C PRO A 121 -0.04 -16.01 0.67
N ALA A 122 -0.72 -15.31 -0.25
CA ALA A 122 -1.63 -14.23 0.14
C ALA A 122 -2.83 -14.80 0.91
N PHE A 123 -3.40 -15.91 0.45
CA PHE A 123 -4.49 -16.58 1.16
C PHE A 123 -4.07 -17.09 2.54
N THR A 124 -2.84 -17.56 2.73
CA THR A 124 -2.33 -17.92 4.07
C THR A 124 -2.37 -16.72 5.02
N VAL A 125 -2.01 -15.52 4.55
CA VAL A 125 -2.13 -14.29 5.34
C VAL A 125 -3.59 -13.95 5.62
N ALA A 126 -4.45 -13.98 4.60
CA ALA A 126 -5.87 -13.67 4.76
C ALA A 126 -6.57 -14.62 5.75
N GLU A 127 -6.28 -15.92 5.68
CA GLU A 127 -6.79 -16.93 6.60
C GLU A 127 -6.30 -16.69 8.02
N THR A 128 -5.01 -16.38 8.20
CA THR A 128 -4.44 -16.03 9.52
C THR A 128 -5.12 -14.80 10.12
N VAL A 129 -5.30 -13.74 9.33
CA VAL A 129 -6.03 -12.53 9.73
C VAL A 129 -7.47 -12.86 10.11
N ALA A 130 -8.16 -13.71 9.33
CA ALA A 130 -9.52 -14.13 9.61
C ALA A 130 -9.64 -14.95 10.90
N THR A 131 -8.69 -15.84 11.19
CA THR A 131 -8.64 -16.60 12.44
C THR A 131 -8.50 -15.68 13.66
N ILE A 132 -7.58 -14.71 13.61
CA ILE A 132 -7.39 -13.72 14.68
C ILE A 132 -8.64 -12.86 14.84
N ALA A 133 -9.24 -12.42 13.73
CA ALA A 133 -10.47 -11.63 13.74
C ALA A 133 -11.61 -12.38 14.46
N ALA A 134 -11.83 -13.65 14.10
CA ALA A 134 -12.85 -14.48 14.71
C ALA A 134 -12.62 -14.68 16.22
N ALA A 135 -11.38 -14.93 16.64
CA ALA A 135 -11.04 -15.09 18.06
C ALA A 135 -11.30 -13.83 18.90
N ARG A 136 -11.19 -12.64 18.27
CA ARG A 136 -11.39 -11.34 18.92
C ARG A 136 -12.80 -10.78 18.80
N GLY A 137 -13.69 -11.42 18.03
CA GLY A 137 -14.98 -10.82 17.68
C GLY A 137 -14.83 -9.54 16.85
N ALA A 138 -13.74 -9.42 16.09
CA ALA A 138 -13.43 -8.30 15.21
C ALA A 138 -13.61 -8.70 13.74
N THR A 139 -13.55 -7.73 12.82
CA THR A 139 -13.51 -8.03 11.38
C THR A 139 -12.08 -8.17 10.87
N PRO A 140 -11.85 -8.94 9.78
CA PRO A 140 -10.53 -9.04 9.16
C PRO A 140 -9.95 -7.67 8.75
N ALA A 141 -10.81 -6.75 8.33
CA ALA A 141 -10.42 -5.38 8.00
C ALA A 141 -9.86 -4.63 9.22
N GLN A 142 -10.51 -4.79 10.39
CA GLN A 142 -10.05 -4.22 11.64
C GLN A 142 -8.69 -4.77 12.06
N ILE A 143 -8.49 -6.10 11.97
CA ILE A 143 -7.19 -6.72 12.29
C ILE A 143 -6.07 -6.19 11.38
N ALA A 144 -6.31 -6.11 10.06
CA ALA A 144 -5.31 -5.63 9.11
C ALA A 144 -4.91 -4.16 9.36
N VAL A 145 -5.89 -3.31 9.69
CA VAL A 145 -5.65 -1.89 10.01
C VAL A 145 -4.99 -1.73 11.37
N ALA A 146 -5.43 -2.46 12.40
CA ALA A 146 -4.84 -2.43 13.73
C ALA A 146 -3.37 -2.89 13.72
N TRP A 147 -3.05 -3.91 12.92
CA TRP A 147 -1.66 -4.32 12.71
C TRP A 147 -0.80 -3.19 12.15
N CYS A 148 -1.30 -2.43 11.16
CA CYS A 148 -0.59 -1.29 10.60
C CYS A 148 -0.41 -0.16 11.64
N LEU A 149 -1.47 0.16 12.38
CA LEU A 149 -1.44 1.18 13.45
C LEU A 149 -0.40 0.88 14.53
N ARG A 150 -0.18 -0.41 14.82
CA ARG A 150 0.79 -0.87 15.81
C ARG A 150 2.25 -0.90 15.30
N GLN A 151 2.49 -0.74 14.00
CA GLN A 151 3.84 -0.82 13.47
C GLN A 151 4.70 0.39 13.88
N PRO A 152 5.91 0.18 14.43
CA PRO A 152 6.80 1.27 14.77
C PRO A 152 7.13 2.14 13.55
N GLY A 153 6.86 3.44 13.66
CA GLY A 153 7.11 4.41 12.58
C GLY A 153 5.94 4.62 11.63
N VAL A 154 4.84 3.87 11.75
CA VAL A 154 3.58 4.19 11.07
C VAL A 154 2.84 5.25 11.86
N THR A 155 2.41 6.32 11.17
CA THR A 155 1.64 7.42 11.77
C THR A 155 0.15 7.19 11.64
N ALA A 156 -0.33 6.86 10.44
CA ALA A 156 -1.73 6.53 10.20
C ALA A 156 -1.88 5.75 8.88
N PRO A 157 -2.48 4.56 8.86
CA PRO A 157 -2.79 3.87 7.62
C PRO A 157 -3.91 4.58 6.84
N ILE A 158 -3.80 4.59 5.51
CA ILE A 158 -4.83 5.15 4.63
C ILE A 158 -5.92 4.10 4.41
N VAL A 159 -7.11 4.34 4.97
CA VAL A 159 -8.30 3.51 4.73
C VAL A 159 -9.14 4.10 3.58
N GLY A 160 -9.74 3.22 2.76
CA GLY A 160 -10.54 3.63 1.59
C GLY A 160 -11.90 2.93 1.54
N PRO A 161 -12.79 3.13 2.53
CA PRO A 161 -14.14 2.58 2.51
C PRO A 161 -14.96 3.20 1.37
N ARG A 162 -15.85 2.41 0.77
CA ARG A 162 -16.80 2.86 -0.28
C ARG A 162 -18.17 3.22 0.27
N THR A 163 -18.46 2.84 1.51
CA THR A 163 -19.73 3.11 2.20
C THR A 163 -19.49 3.57 3.63
N VAL A 164 -20.49 4.19 4.25
CA VAL A 164 -20.41 4.63 5.65
C VAL A 164 -20.30 3.44 6.58
N GLU A 165 -20.95 2.32 6.28
CA GLU A 165 -20.88 1.10 7.08
C GLU A 165 -19.46 0.53 7.09
N GLN A 166 -18.76 0.55 5.95
CA GLN A 166 -17.36 0.14 5.87
C GLN A 166 -16.43 1.10 6.64
N LEU A 167 -16.75 2.41 6.63
CA LEU A 167 -16.01 3.39 7.42
C LEU A 167 -16.20 3.14 8.92
N THR A 168 -17.45 2.97 9.36
CA THR A 168 -17.77 2.69 10.76
C THR A 168 -17.15 1.37 11.22
N ASP A 169 -17.18 0.32 10.38
CA ASP A 169 -16.54 -0.95 10.67
C ASP A 169 -15.02 -0.79 10.89
N VAL A 170 -14.33 -0.16 9.94
CA VAL A 170 -12.86 -0.05 10.00
C VAL A 170 -12.38 0.81 11.17
N LEU A 171 -13.20 1.76 11.67
CA LEU A 171 -12.89 2.55 12.86
C LEU A 171 -12.77 1.69 14.13
N GLY A 172 -13.44 0.54 14.18
CA GLY A 172 -13.26 -0.43 15.29
C GLY A 172 -11.85 -1.00 15.39
N ALA A 173 -11.00 -0.80 14.38
CA ALA A 173 -9.57 -1.15 14.47
C ALA A 173 -8.83 -0.39 15.58
N LEU A 174 -9.35 0.76 16.02
CA LEU A 174 -8.78 1.56 17.11
C LEU A 174 -8.91 0.87 18.47
N ASP A 175 -9.87 -0.04 18.62
CA ASP A 175 -10.12 -0.80 19.85
C ASP A 175 -9.43 -2.18 19.86
N VAL A 176 -8.72 -2.53 18.78
CA VAL A 176 -8.03 -3.83 18.64
C VAL A 176 -6.58 -3.72 19.12
N ASP A 177 -6.30 -4.31 20.28
CA ASP A 177 -4.93 -4.39 20.81
C ASP A 177 -4.28 -5.77 20.57
N LEU A 178 -3.57 -5.94 19.46
CA LEU A 178 -2.93 -7.22 19.08
C LEU A 178 -1.82 -7.62 20.07
N GLY A 179 -1.91 -8.86 20.57
CA GLY A 179 -0.98 -9.46 21.52
C GLY A 179 0.23 -10.11 20.85
N PRO A 180 1.27 -10.49 21.64
CA PRO A 180 2.51 -11.05 21.10
C PRO A 180 2.32 -12.32 20.26
N GLU A 181 1.41 -13.22 20.66
CA GLU A 181 1.15 -14.48 19.94
C GLU A 181 0.52 -14.23 18.57
N GLU A 182 -0.39 -13.27 18.48
CA GLU A 182 -1.06 -12.90 17.23
C GLU A 182 -0.10 -12.17 16.29
N LEU A 183 0.74 -11.29 16.83
CA LEU A 183 1.81 -10.65 16.06
C LEU A 183 2.79 -11.70 15.52
N ALA A 184 3.16 -12.70 16.33
CA ALA A 184 4.02 -13.79 15.90
C ALA A 184 3.35 -14.66 14.80
N ALA A 185 2.05 -14.92 14.91
CA ALA A 185 1.30 -15.63 13.88
C ALA A 185 1.25 -14.83 12.55
N LEU A 186 1.03 -13.52 12.63
CA LEU A 186 1.05 -12.63 11.46
C LEU A 186 2.46 -12.53 10.84
N ASP A 187 3.51 -12.49 11.65
CA ASP A 187 4.90 -12.54 11.20
C ASP A 187 5.24 -13.88 10.52
N ALA A 188 4.73 -15.00 11.04
CA ALA A 188 4.93 -16.30 10.43
C ALA A 188 4.24 -16.40 9.06
N ALA A 189 3.02 -15.86 8.94
CA ALA A 189 2.26 -15.84 7.69
C ALA A 189 2.83 -14.84 6.66
N ALA A 190 3.35 -13.70 7.13
CA ALA A 190 3.96 -12.65 6.31
C ALA A 190 5.29 -12.21 6.94
N PRO A 191 6.42 -12.87 6.63
CA PRO A 191 7.71 -12.58 7.26
C PRO A 191 8.13 -11.10 7.17
N PRO A 192 8.64 -10.51 8.26
CA PRO A 192 9.15 -9.14 8.28
C PRO A 192 10.16 -8.87 7.17
N GLY A 193 10.15 -7.64 6.64
CA GLY A 193 11.08 -7.24 5.58
C GLY A 193 10.89 -7.94 4.23
N ARG A 194 9.78 -8.67 3.97
CA ARG A 194 9.57 -9.43 2.73
C ARG A 194 8.16 -9.29 2.14
N ALA A 195 8.07 -9.43 0.82
CA ALA A 195 6.81 -9.42 0.08
C ALA A 195 6.25 -10.82 0.15
N THR A 196 5.00 -10.91 0.61
CA THR A 196 4.21 -12.14 0.52
C THR A 196 3.90 -12.49 -0.94
N VAL A 197 3.54 -11.48 -1.74
CA VAL A 197 3.27 -11.59 -3.17
C VAL A 197 3.81 -10.36 -3.91
N PRO A 198 4.18 -10.47 -5.20
CA PRO A 198 4.56 -9.32 -6.01
C PRO A 198 3.32 -8.48 -6.34
N TYR A 199 2.87 -7.68 -5.36
CA TYR A 199 1.74 -6.74 -5.52
C TYR A 199 2.05 -5.71 -6.62
N TYR A 200 3.32 -5.29 -6.70
CA TYR A 200 3.88 -4.65 -7.89
C TYR A 200 4.70 -5.67 -8.66
N GLY A 201 4.20 -6.05 -9.83
CA GLY A 201 5.05 -6.71 -10.81
C GLY A 201 6.08 -5.70 -11.31
N TYR A 202 7.36 -6.02 -11.17
CA TYR A 202 8.42 -5.36 -11.95
C TYR A 202 8.14 -5.50 -13.47
N ASP A 203 7.34 -6.52 -13.86
CA ASP A 203 6.98 -6.81 -15.25
C ASP A 203 5.46 -6.91 -15.48
N GLY A 204 4.60 -6.15 -14.80
CA GLY A 204 3.20 -6.09 -15.24
C GLY A 204 2.18 -5.49 -14.29
N MET A 205 2.13 -4.16 -14.27
CA MET A 205 0.84 -3.49 -14.41
C MET A 205 0.69 -3.16 -15.90
N ALA A 206 -0.41 -3.57 -16.54
CA ALA A 206 -0.66 -3.32 -17.97
C ALA A 206 -0.68 -1.82 -18.35
N TRP A 207 -0.72 -0.92 -17.36
CA TRP A 207 -0.76 0.54 -17.54
C TRP A 207 0.51 1.26 -17.08
N VAL A 208 1.50 0.56 -16.47
CA VAL A 208 2.78 1.15 -16.04
C VAL A 208 3.92 0.17 -16.34
N PRO A 209 4.74 0.39 -17.40
CA PRO A 209 5.86 -0.46 -17.70
C PRO A 209 6.99 -0.22 -16.70
N TRP A 210 7.20 -1.16 -15.77
CA TRP A 210 8.25 -1.10 -14.75
C TRP A 210 9.59 -1.66 -15.26
N GLY A 211 10.05 -1.20 -16.43
CA GLY A 211 11.33 -1.62 -17.02
C GLY A 211 12.55 -0.77 -16.62
N PRO A 212 13.77 -1.21 -16.97
CA PRO A 212 14.81 -0.31 -17.45
C PRO A 212 14.22 0.87 -18.23
N HIS A 213 14.62 2.09 -17.90
CA HIS A 213 14.37 3.19 -18.83
C HIS A 213 15.11 2.92 -20.15
N GLU A 214 14.52 3.27 -21.29
CA GLU A 214 15.16 3.15 -22.60
C GLU A 214 16.47 3.96 -22.70
N HIS A 215 16.60 4.98 -21.85
CA HIS A 215 17.86 5.66 -21.58
C HIS A 215 18.48 5.11 -20.29
N ARG A 216 18.98 3.88 -20.36
CA ARG A 216 20.09 3.46 -19.50
C ARG A 216 21.39 3.89 -20.17
N TRP A 217 22.38 4.26 -19.36
CA TRP A 217 23.77 4.37 -19.83
C TRP A 217 24.28 3.02 -20.31
#